data_AF-A0A7C6T250-F1
#
_entry.id   AF-A0A7C6T250-F1
#
_cell.length_a   1.000
_cell.length_b   1.000
_cell.length_c   1.000
_cell.angle_alpha   90.00
_cell.angle_beta   90.00
_cell.angle_gamma   90.00
#
_symmetry.space_group_name_H-M   'P 1'
#
loop_
_entity.id
_entity.type
_entity.pdbx_description
1 polymer ?
#
loop_
_entity_poly.entity_id
_entity_poly.type
_entity_poly.pdbx_seq_one_letter_code
_entity_poly.pdbx_strand_id
1 'polypeptide(L)'
;RTQTIRLASGCKITYGSSTLNFDDLRVGDKVQATLGANDLVTALKVTERAQVTVTGQIVSIPGSRRLNIEDADGRTQTIRLASGCKITYGSSTLNFDDLRVGDKVQATLGANDLVTALKVTERALPTVTGKIVSIPGIRRITVRDRDGEIQLVRLVSDCKITWGSRTLTFDDLRIGDEVTATLGDDEMATDITVTTRGEKTETVTGVIENITKTRTGITVVIDRPDARDVTLALASDVFITYGTEILKPEDLRIGDEVKVTVSGNKLVEIIIKDRGQSTEFGDVGGTILSISQSASDFIVTINDGGAVVSFSVPSDCVITYGGSQLRRSELGLGDEIRAELNSDDEAVEIRILVRGS
;
A
#
# COMPACT_ATOMS: atom_id res chain seq x y z
N ARG A 1 -5.96 -56.21 11.07
CA ARG A 1 -5.83 -57.53 10.39
C ARG A 1 -6.37 -57.33 8.98
N THR A 2 -5.53 -57.43 7.96
CA THR A 2 -5.95 -57.24 6.56
C THR A 2 -6.55 -58.55 6.04
N GLN A 3 -7.73 -58.47 5.43
CA GLN A 3 -8.41 -59.64 4.86
C GLN A 3 -8.72 -59.35 3.39
N THR A 4 -8.26 -60.22 2.50
CA THR A 4 -8.61 -60.17 1.07
C THR A 4 -9.94 -60.87 0.87
N ILE A 5 -10.91 -60.17 0.30
CA ILE A 5 -12.24 -60.69 -0.04
C ILE A 5 -12.42 -60.76 -1.55
N ARG A 6 -13.05 -61.83 -2.04
CA ARG A 6 -13.35 -62.03 -3.46
C ARG A 6 -14.81 -61.71 -3.73
N LEU A 7 -15.07 -61.01 -4.82
CA LEU A 7 -16.39 -60.50 -5.13
C LEU A 7 -17.02 -61.33 -6.25
N ALA A 8 -18.31 -61.63 -6.13
CA ALA A 8 -19.05 -62.29 -7.19
C ALA A 8 -19.21 -61.37 -8.42
N SER A 9 -19.40 -61.94 -9.61
CA SER A 9 -19.49 -61.21 -10.89
C SER A 9 -20.68 -60.25 -11.03
N GLY A 10 -21.55 -60.16 -10.02
CA GLY A 10 -22.65 -59.20 -9.93
C GLY A 10 -22.79 -58.62 -8.52
N CYS A 11 -21.66 -58.49 -7.81
CA CYS A 11 -21.66 -57.96 -6.44
C CYS A 11 -22.34 -56.58 -6.39
N LYS A 12 -23.42 -56.46 -5.61
CA LYS A 12 -24.14 -55.20 -5.48
C LYS A 12 -23.48 -54.32 -4.44
N ILE A 13 -22.98 -53.16 -4.83
CA ILE A 13 -22.35 -52.19 -3.91
C ILE A 13 -23.36 -51.08 -3.63
N THR A 14 -23.59 -50.73 -2.36
CA THR A 14 -24.54 -49.68 -1.99
C THR A 14 -23.99 -48.75 -0.92
N TYR A 15 -24.43 -47.48 -0.96
CA TYR A 15 -24.26 -46.52 0.13
C TYR A 15 -25.58 -45.77 0.31
N GLY A 16 -26.21 -45.90 1.49
CA GLY A 16 -27.58 -45.43 1.69
C GLY A 16 -28.56 -46.13 0.74
N SER A 17 -29.33 -45.36 -0.03
CA SER A 17 -30.25 -45.84 -1.07
C SER A 17 -29.60 -45.98 -2.46
N SER A 18 -28.37 -45.48 -2.64
CA SER A 18 -27.68 -45.45 -3.93
C SER A 18 -26.92 -46.76 -4.17
N THR A 19 -26.88 -47.18 -5.44
CA THR A 19 -25.98 -48.24 -5.92
C THR A 19 -24.68 -47.59 -6.41
N LEU A 20 -23.54 -48.19 -6.08
CA LEU A 20 -22.20 -47.73 -6.43
C LEU A 20 -21.54 -48.73 -7.40
N ASN A 21 -20.58 -48.24 -8.18
CA ASN A 21 -19.64 -49.06 -8.93
C ASN A 21 -18.37 -49.33 -8.11
N PHE A 22 -17.52 -50.23 -8.59
CA PHE A 22 -16.23 -50.53 -7.95
C PHE A 22 -15.33 -49.31 -7.83
N ASP A 23 -15.30 -48.48 -8.88
CA ASP A 23 -14.47 -47.29 -8.94
C ASP A 23 -14.95 -46.18 -7.98
N ASP A 24 -16.16 -46.29 -7.45
CA ASP A 24 -16.69 -45.37 -6.45
C ASP A 24 -16.20 -45.70 -5.03
N LEU A 25 -15.62 -46.88 -4.80
CA LEU A 25 -15.07 -47.27 -3.50
C LEU A 25 -13.75 -46.54 -3.27
N ARG A 26 -13.62 -45.94 -2.08
CA ARG A 26 -12.40 -45.24 -1.68
C ARG A 26 -11.65 -46.05 -0.63
N VAL A 27 -10.32 -45.95 -0.67
CA VAL A 27 -9.49 -46.50 0.41
C VAL A 27 -9.91 -45.84 1.73
N GLY A 28 -10.25 -46.67 2.72
CA GLY A 28 -10.77 -46.22 4.02
C GLY A 28 -12.29 -46.25 4.17
N ASP A 29 -13.04 -46.51 3.09
CA ASP A 29 -14.49 -46.75 3.20
C ASP A 29 -14.73 -47.95 4.14
N LYS A 30 -15.63 -47.78 5.11
CA LYS A 30 -16.07 -48.90 5.95
C LYS A 30 -17.20 -49.62 5.23
N VAL A 31 -17.02 -50.91 5.00
CA VAL A 31 -17.97 -51.75 4.29
C VAL A 31 -18.42 -52.93 5.15
N GLN A 32 -19.70 -53.28 5.04
CA GLN A 32 -20.25 -54.55 5.48
C GLN A 32 -20.40 -55.45 4.25
N ALA A 33 -19.76 -56.62 4.28
CA ALA A 33 -19.82 -57.60 3.21
C ALA A 33 -20.86 -58.69 3.53
N THR A 34 -21.68 -59.05 2.53
CA THR A 34 -22.56 -60.21 2.59
C THR A 34 -21.95 -61.35 1.78
N LEU A 35 -21.60 -62.44 2.47
CA LEU A 35 -21.05 -63.66 1.86
C LEU A 35 -22.17 -64.49 1.24
N GLY A 36 -21.93 -64.96 0.02
CA GLY A 36 -22.75 -65.97 -0.66
C GLY A 36 -22.04 -67.32 -0.73
N ALA A 37 -22.47 -68.17 -1.66
CA ALA A 37 -21.84 -69.47 -1.88
C ALA A 37 -20.36 -69.33 -2.29
N ASN A 38 -19.54 -70.30 -1.89
CA ASN A 38 -18.08 -70.37 -2.17
C ASN A 38 -17.28 -69.17 -1.63
N ASP A 39 -17.71 -68.60 -0.50
CA ASP A 39 -17.06 -67.45 0.16
C ASP A 39 -16.92 -66.19 -0.73
N LEU A 40 -17.73 -66.09 -1.79
CA LEU A 40 -17.78 -64.91 -2.64
C LEU A 40 -18.73 -63.87 -2.03
N VAL A 41 -18.29 -62.62 -1.96
CA VAL A 41 -19.13 -61.51 -1.50
C VAL A 41 -20.12 -61.13 -2.60
N THR A 42 -21.42 -61.23 -2.29
CA THR A 42 -22.52 -60.94 -3.23
C THR A 42 -23.09 -59.53 -3.07
N ALA A 43 -22.83 -58.89 -1.92
CA ALA A 43 -23.14 -57.47 -1.72
C ALA A 43 -22.12 -56.79 -0.79
N LEU A 44 -21.83 -55.53 -1.08
CA LEU A 44 -21.05 -54.63 -0.24
C LEU A 44 -21.91 -53.42 0.14
N LYS A 45 -22.22 -53.26 1.42
CA LYS A 45 -22.86 -52.06 1.92
C LYS A 45 -21.80 -51.16 2.54
N VAL A 46 -21.48 -50.06 1.89
CA VAL A 46 -20.68 -49.01 2.52
C VAL A 46 -21.50 -48.43 3.67
N THR A 47 -20.96 -48.51 4.88
CA THR A 47 -21.61 -47.98 6.09
C THR A 47 -21.09 -46.59 6.43
N GLU A 48 -19.84 -46.29 6.07
CA GLU A 48 -19.20 -45.01 6.31
C GLU A 48 -18.23 -44.73 5.15
N ARG A 49 -18.30 -43.54 4.57
CA ARG A 49 -17.38 -43.13 3.50
C ARG A 49 -16.10 -42.56 4.11
N ALA A 50 -14.95 -42.92 3.56
CA ALA A 50 -13.70 -42.26 3.88
C ALA A 50 -13.81 -40.77 3.56
N GLN A 51 -13.45 -39.93 4.52
CA GLN A 51 -13.20 -38.52 4.25
C GLN A 51 -11.82 -38.40 3.61
N VAL A 52 -11.79 -37.99 2.35
CA VAL A 52 -10.54 -37.56 1.72
C VAL A 52 -10.35 -36.10 2.13
N THR A 53 -9.25 -35.81 2.81
CA THR A 53 -8.89 -34.44 3.14
C THR A 53 -7.72 -33.97 2.30
N VAL A 54 -7.81 -32.73 1.84
CA VAL A 54 -6.73 -32.00 1.17
C VAL A 54 -6.31 -30.89 2.10
N THR A 55 -5.04 -30.87 2.49
CA THR A 55 -4.47 -29.83 3.35
C THR A 55 -3.38 -29.10 2.59
N GLY A 56 -3.34 -27.78 2.71
CA GLY A 56 -2.29 -26.98 2.09
C GLY A 56 -2.58 -25.49 2.14
N GLN A 57 -1.84 -24.72 1.37
CA GLN A 57 -1.97 -23.27 1.25
C GLN A 57 -2.66 -22.92 -0.08
N ILE A 58 -3.60 -21.96 -0.06
CA ILE A 58 -4.19 -21.44 -1.30
C ILE A 58 -3.11 -20.66 -2.05
N VAL A 59 -2.73 -21.11 -3.25
CA VAL A 59 -1.74 -20.41 -4.11
C VAL A 59 -2.38 -19.61 -5.24
N SER A 60 -3.63 -19.92 -5.60
CA SER A 60 -4.43 -19.10 -6.51
C SER A 60 -5.92 -19.42 -6.45
N ILE A 61 -6.74 -18.45 -6.84
CA ILE A 61 -8.21 -18.53 -6.90
C ILE A 61 -8.63 -18.28 -8.36
N PRO A 62 -8.51 -19.28 -9.26
CA PRO A 62 -8.63 -19.09 -10.71
C PRO A 62 -10.07 -18.82 -11.21
N GLY A 63 -11.06 -18.80 -10.31
CA GLY A 63 -12.44 -18.52 -10.67
C GLY A 63 -13.43 -18.93 -9.57
N SER A 64 -14.72 -18.83 -9.89
CA SER A 64 -15.77 -19.10 -8.93
C SER A 64 -15.68 -20.53 -8.37
N ARG A 65 -15.56 -20.64 -7.05
CA ARG A 65 -15.52 -21.90 -6.29
C ARG A 65 -14.39 -22.84 -6.69
N ARG A 66 -13.29 -22.33 -7.27
CA ARG A 66 -12.08 -23.11 -7.56
C ARG A 66 -10.90 -22.55 -6.79
N LEU A 67 -10.11 -23.42 -6.19
CA LEU A 67 -8.88 -23.06 -5.48
C LEU A 67 -7.76 -23.97 -5.95
N ASN A 68 -6.57 -23.41 -6.17
CA ASN A 68 -5.35 -24.19 -6.27
C ASN A 68 -4.70 -24.23 -4.89
N ILE A 69 -4.49 -25.42 -4.36
CA ILE A 69 -3.88 -25.68 -3.05
C ILE A 69 -2.53 -26.34 -3.27
N GLU A 70 -1.49 -25.77 -2.67
CA GLU A 70 -0.16 -26.39 -2.59
C GLU A 70 0.00 -27.11 -1.25
N ASP A 71 0.38 -28.40 -1.29
CA ASP A 71 0.68 -29.19 -0.09
C ASP A 71 2.09 -28.91 0.46
N ALA A 72 2.44 -29.53 1.59
CA ALA A 72 3.75 -29.33 2.23
C ALA A 72 4.94 -29.84 1.39
N ASP A 73 4.70 -30.68 0.39
CA ASP A 73 5.73 -31.20 -0.53
C ASP A 73 5.86 -30.30 -1.78
N GLY A 74 5.12 -29.19 -1.85
CA GLY A 74 5.10 -28.28 -3.00
C GLY A 74 4.24 -28.76 -4.17
N ARG A 75 3.39 -29.78 -3.99
CA ARG A 75 2.48 -30.24 -5.05
C ARG A 75 1.23 -29.39 -5.05
N THR A 76 0.96 -28.76 -6.19
CA THR A 76 -0.28 -28.01 -6.41
C THR A 76 -1.39 -28.91 -6.95
N GLN A 77 -2.57 -28.83 -6.35
CA GLN A 77 -3.80 -29.46 -6.83
C GLN A 77 -4.95 -28.46 -6.92
N THR A 78 -5.77 -28.58 -7.95
CA THR A 78 -6.99 -27.77 -8.09
C THR A 78 -8.17 -28.49 -7.44
N ILE A 79 -8.82 -27.83 -6.48
CA ILE A 79 -10.06 -28.29 -5.87
C ILE A 79 -11.24 -27.42 -6.32
N ARG A 80 -12.44 -28.01 -6.31
CA ARG A 80 -13.69 -27.31 -6.61
C ARG A 80 -14.67 -27.44 -5.45
N LEU A 81 -15.19 -26.32 -4.97
CA LEU A 81 -16.16 -26.27 -3.89
C LEU A 81 -17.57 -26.55 -4.41
N ALA A 82 -18.32 -27.38 -3.68
CA ALA A 82 -19.75 -27.58 -3.91
C ALA A 82 -20.53 -26.27 -3.68
N SER A 83 -21.73 -26.16 -4.26
CA SER A 83 -22.60 -24.96 -4.12
C SER A 83 -22.96 -24.63 -2.67
N GLY A 84 -23.09 -25.64 -1.82
CA GLY A 84 -23.35 -25.50 -0.38
C GLY A 84 -22.13 -25.77 0.51
N CYS A 85 -20.90 -25.65 -0.02
CA CYS A 85 -19.69 -25.88 0.76
C CYS A 85 -19.65 -24.97 1.99
N LYS A 86 -19.49 -25.58 3.18
CA LYS A 86 -19.35 -24.82 4.43
C LYS A 86 -17.90 -24.35 4.58
N ILE A 87 -17.66 -23.04 4.58
CA ILE A 87 -16.33 -22.46 4.75
C ILE A 87 -16.24 -21.85 6.16
N THR A 88 -15.19 -22.19 6.92
CA THR A 88 -15.06 -21.72 8.31
C THR A 88 -13.65 -21.31 8.68
N TYR A 89 -13.53 -20.32 9.55
CA TYR A 89 -12.29 -19.96 10.26
C TYR A 89 -12.61 -19.78 11.74
N GLY A 90 -11.97 -20.57 12.61
CA GLY A 90 -12.35 -20.64 14.03
C GLY A 90 -13.82 -21.04 14.20
N SER A 91 -14.60 -20.23 14.92
CA SER A 91 -16.05 -20.39 15.09
C SER A 91 -16.89 -19.71 14.00
N SER A 92 -16.27 -18.91 13.12
CA SER A 92 -16.95 -18.09 12.13
C SER A 92 -17.16 -18.83 10.82
N THR A 93 -18.27 -18.54 10.14
CA THR A 93 -18.51 -18.98 8.76
C THR A 93 -18.02 -17.89 7.82
N LEU A 94 -17.34 -18.29 6.74
CA LEU A 94 -16.83 -17.39 5.70
C LEU A 94 -17.60 -17.60 4.40
N ASN A 95 -17.61 -16.58 3.56
CA ASN A 95 -17.97 -16.68 2.15
C ASN A 95 -16.75 -17.10 1.32
N PHE A 96 -16.99 -17.51 0.07
CA PHE A 96 -15.90 -17.83 -0.85
C PHE A 96 -14.98 -16.63 -1.10
N ASP A 97 -15.56 -15.43 -1.20
CA ASP A 97 -14.84 -14.19 -1.49
C ASP A 97 -14.01 -13.70 -0.29
N ASP A 98 -14.23 -14.26 0.90
CA ASP A 98 -13.40 -13.99 2.08
C ASP A 98 -12.08 -14.77 2.05
N LEU A 99 -11.94 -15.78 1.19
CA LEU A 99 -10.73 -16.58 1.06
C LEU A 99 -9.64 -15.77 0.37
N ARG A 100 -8.43 -15.87 0.90
CA ARG A 100 -7.26 -15.15 0.39
C ARG A 100 -6.23 -16.13 -0.12
N VAL A 101 -5.49 -15.72 -1.16
CA VAL A 101 -4.23 -16.38 -1.49
C VAL A 101 -3.34 -16.31 -0.25
N GLY A 102 -2.77 -17.45 0.11
CA GLY A 102 -1.96 -17.65 1.31
C GLY A 102 -2.69 -18.23 2.52
N ASP A 103 -4.02 -18.25 2.54
CA ASP A 103 -4.76 -18.92 3.62
C ASP A 103 -4.37 -20.42 3.65
N LYS A 104 -4.04 -20.95 4.84
CA LYS A 104 -3.87 -22.40 5.01
C LYS A 104 -5.23 -23.03 5.26
N VAL A 105 -5.51 -24.10 4.55
CA VAL A 105 -6.83 -24.72 4.52
C VAL A 105 -6.77 -26.23 4.64
N GLN A 106 -7.84 -26.79 5.18
CA GLN A 106 -8.16 -28.21 5.16
C GLN A 106 -9.53 -28.37 4.48
N ALA A 107 -9.53 -28.96 3.29
CA ALA A 107 -10.70 -29.25 2.48
C ALA A 107 -11.15 -30.71 2.69
N THR A 108 -12.44 -30.93 2.94
CA THR A 108 -13.05 -32.26 2.97
C THR A 108 -13.75 -32.50 1.64
N LEU A 109 -13.32 -33.53 0.91
CA LEU A 109 -13.93 -33.94 -0.34
C LEU A 109 -15.13 -34.86 -0.09
N GLY A 110 -16.27 -34.50 -0.68
CA GLY A 110 -17.48 -35.31 -0.72
C GLY A 110 -17.53 -36.23 -1.95
N ALA A 111 -18.75 -36.51 -2.42
CA ALA A 111 -18.96 -37.23 -3.67
C ALA A 111 -18.49 -36.40 -4.89
N ASN A 112 -18.08 -37.07 -5.97
CA ASN A 112 -17.59 -36.44 -7.21
C ASN A 112 -16.42 -35.47 -7.01
N ASP A 113 -15.61 -35.69 -5.98
CA ASP A 113 -14.43 -34.90 -5.62
C ASP A 113 -14.69 -33.40 -5.44
N LEU A 114 -15.95 -33.03 -5.14
CA LEU A 114 -16.32 -31.68 -4.74
C LEU A 114 -16.08 -31.48 -3.25
N VAL A 115 -15.52 -30.33 -2.88
CA VAL A 115 -15.29 -29.96 -1.49
C VAL A 115 -16.61 -29.55 -0.85
N THR A 116 -16.98 -30.26 0.22
CA THR A 116 -18.23 -30.03 0.97
C THR A 116 -18.02 -29.22 2.24
N ALA A 117 -16.79 -29.21 2.76
CA ALA A 117 -16.36 -28.34 3.85
C ALA A 117 -14.93 -27.86 3.63
N LEU A 118 -14.67 -26.59 3.89
CA LEU A 118 -13.35 -25.97 3.82
C LEU A 118 -13.07 -25.25 5.13
N LYS A 119 -12.13 -25.76 5.92
CA LYS A 119 -11.68 -25.11 7.14
C LYS A 119 -10.41 -24.33 6.86
N VAL A 120 -10.46 -23.01 6.99
CA VAL A 120 -9.26 -22.19 7.06
C VAL A 120 -8.66 -22.42 8.44
N THR A 121 -7.40 -22.85 8.48
CA THR A 121 -6.66 -23.13 9.71
C THR A 121 -5.77 -21.96 10.11
N GLU A 122 -5.34 -21.15 9.15
CA GLU A 122 -4.51 -19.96 9.34
C GLU A 122 -4.83 -18.96 8.24
N ARG A 123 -4.99 -17.67 8.60
CA ARG A 123 -5.25 -16.61 7.63
C ARG A 123 -3.96 -16.08 7.04
N ALA A 124 -3.96 -15.81 5.74
CA ALA A 124 -2.99 -14.90 5.15
C ALA A 124 -3.19 -13.50 5.71
N LEU A 125 -2.11 -12.96 6.23
CA LEU A 125 -2.01 -11.56 6.58
C LEU A 125 -1.88 -10.72 5.30
N PRO A 126 -2.53 -9.55 5.21
CA PRO A 126 -2.35 -8.64 4.10
C PRO A 126 -0.87 -8.24 3.95
N THR A 127 -0.43 -7.94 2.73
CA THR A 127 0.93 -7.48 2.49
C THR A 127 0.97 -6.25 1.60
N VAL A 128 1.97 -5.39 1.82
CA VAL A 128 2.32 -4.27 0.95
C VAL A 128 3.69 -4.57 0.38
N THR A 129 3.81 -4.64 -0.95
CA THR A 129 5.08 -4.95 -1.61
C THR A 129 5.48 -3.83 -2.56
N GLY A 130 6.74 -3.38 -2.48
CA GLY A 130 7.25 -2.34 -3.35
C GLY A 130 8.59 -1.77 -2.90
N LYS A 131 8.97 -0.65 -3.49
CA LYS A 131 10.21 0.08 -3.18
C LYS A 131 9.93 1.15 -2.13
N ILE A 132 10.77 1.26 -1.09
CA ILE A 132 10.72 2.37 -0.14
C ILE A 132 11.10 3.65 -0.89
N VAL A 133 10.21 4.64 -0.92
CA VAL A 133 10.44 5.94 -1.55
C VAL A 133 10.56 7.08 -0.52
N SER A 134 10.14 6.84 0.72
CA SER A 134 10.28 7.81 1.80
C SER A 134 10.34 7.14 3.17
N ILE A 135 11.07 7.76 4.09
CA ILE A 135 11.12 7.39 5.51
C ILE A 135 10.80 8.66 6.33
N PRO A 136 9.51 9.07 6.39
CA PRO A 136 9.12 10.39 6.87
C PRO A 136 9.25 10.55 8.40
N GLY A 137 9.53 9.47 9.14
CA GLY A 137 9.70 9.53 10.57
C GLY A 137 9.87 8.15 11.21
N ILE A 138 9.75 8.12 12.52
CA ILE A 138 9.96 6.89 13.31
C ILE A 138 8.90 5.85 12.92
N ARG A 139 9.36 4.65 12.54
CA ARG A 139 8.51 3.47 12.26
C ARG A 139 7.44 3.73 11.20
N ARG A 140 7.74 4.59 10.24
CA ARG A 140 6.91 4.86 9.07
C ARG A 140 7.76 4.80 7.82
N ILE A 141 7.30 4.06 6.84
CA ILE A 141 7.89 4.01 5.50
C ILE A 141 6.79 4.26 4.48
N THR A 142 7.13 4.91 3.38
CA THR A 142 6.25 5.02 2.23
C THR A 142 6.76 4.09 1.15
N VAL A 143 5.90 3.19 0.69
CA VAL A 143 6.22 2.17 -0.30
C VAL A 143 5.48 2.51 -1.59
N ARG A 144 6.22 2.50 -2.71
CA ARG A 144 5.65 2.56 -4.06
C ARG A 144 5.66 1.17 -4.67
N ASP A 145 4.50 0.68 -5.09
CA ASP A 145 4.41 -0.62 -5.76
C ASP A 145 4.84 -0.54 -7.25
N ARG A 146 4.66 -1.64 -7.98
CA ARG A 146 5.06 -1.71 -9.41
C ARG A 146 4.13 -0.93 -10.33
N ASP A 147 2.88 -0.72 -9.93
CA ASP A 147 1.88 0.02 -10.69
C ASP A 147 2.00 1.54 -10.43
N GLY A 148 2.83 1.92 -9.44
CA GLY A 148 3.11 3.30 -9.07
C GLY A 148 2.28 3.80 -7.91
N GLU A 149 1.41 2.96 -7.34
CA GLU A 149 0.59 3.30 -6.19
C GLU A 149 1.45 3.47 -4.94
N ILE A 150 1.07 4.43 -4.11
CA ILE A 150 1.87 4.87 -2.97
C ILE A 150 1.11 4.59 -1.68
N GLN A 151 1.75 3.87 -0.77
CA GLN A 151 1.14 3.46 0.50
C GLN A 151 2.06 3.80 1.67
N LEU A 152 1.48 4.45 2.69
CA LEU A 152 2.14 4.68 3.97
C LEU A 152 1.99 3.43 4.84
N VAL A 153 3.11 2.81 5.20
CA VAL A 153 3.18 1.64 6.08
C VAL A 153 3.70 2.07 7.44
N ARG A 154 2.90 1.83 8.48
CA ARG A 154 3.28 2.04 9.88
C ARG A 154 3.75 0.72 10.47
N LEU A 155 4.86 0.73 11.20
CA LEU A 155 5.43 -0.47 11.80
C LEU A 155 5.11 -0.51 13.31
N VAL A 156 4.79 -1.69 13.83
CA VAL A 156 4.69 -1.91 15.28
C VAL A 156 6.06 -1.74 15.96
N SER A 157 6.08 -1.58 17.28
CA SER A 157 7.29 -1.33 18.06
C SER A 157 8.29 -2.50 18.04
N ASP A 158 7.80 -3.72 17.92
CA ASP A 158 8.56 -4.96 17.84
C ASP A 158 8.58 -5.55 16.43
N CYS A 159 8.31 -4.71 15.41
CA CYS A 159 8.30 -5.14 14.02
C CYS A 159 9.61 -5.83 13.65
N LYS A 160 9.50 -7.05 13.13
CA LYS A 160 10.64 -7.86 12.72
C LYS A 160 11.07 -7.45 11.31
N ILE A 161 12.28 -6.91 11.19
CA ILE A 161 12.83 -6.47 9.90
C ILE A 161 13.95 -7.42 9.51
N THR A 162 13.92 -7.99 8.31
CA THR A 162 14.91 -8.97 7.86
C THR A 162 15.44 -8.67 6.46
N TRP A 163 16.68 -9.10 6.21
CA TRP A 163 17.27 -9.16 4.89
C TRP A 163 18.12 -10.42 4.76
N GLY A 164 17.62 -11.40 4.00
CA GLY A 164 18.20 -12.75 3.98
C GLY A 164 18.18 -13.37 5.39
N SER A 165 19.35 -13.76 5.90
CA SER A 165 19.49 -14.30 7.27
C SER A 165 19.73 -13.24 8.34
N ARG A 166 19.85 -11.96 7.98
CA ARG A 166 20.14 -10.88 8.93
C ARG A 166 18.85 -10.27 9.45
N THR A 167 18.81 -10.03 10.76
CA THR A 167 17.83 -9.12 11.37
C THR A 167 18.35 -7.70 11.26
N LEU A 168 17.48 -6.80 10.82
CA LEU A 168 17.73 -5.37 10.70
C LEU A 168 16.95 -4.62 11.78
N THR A 169 17.38 -3.39 12.04
CA THR A 169 16.60 -2.40 12.78
C THR A 169 15.86 -1.47 11.82
N PHE A 170 14.97 -0.63 12.34
CA PHE A 170 14.29 0.38 11.52
C PHE A 170 15.29 1.34 10.85
N ASP A 171 16.34 1.72 11.59
CA ASP A 171 17.35 2.67 11.11
C ASP A 171 18.26 2.05 10.02
N ASP A 172 18.23 0.72 9.85
CA ASP A 172 18.92 0.05 8.77
C ASP A 172 18.17 0.11 7.43
N LEU A 173 16.86 0.44 7.45
CA LEU A 173 16.06 0.62 6.24
C LEU A 173 16.49 1.87 5.49
N ARG A 174 16.46 1.79 4.17
CA ARG A 174 16.90 2.88 3.29
C ARG A 174 15.91 3.10 2.17
N ILE A 175 15.90 4.32 1.67
CA ILE A 175 15.20 4.63 0.42
C ILE A 175 15.81 3.76 -0.69
N GLY A 176 14.94 3.16 -1.48
CA GLY A 176 15.29 2.22 -2.53
C GLY A 176 15.34 0.76 -2.11
N ASP A 177 15.24 0.42 -0.82
CA ASP A 177 15.02 -0.97 -0.41
C ASP A 177 13.70 -1.49 -1.01
N GLU A 178 13.73 -2.65 -1.68
CA GLU A 178 12.51 -3.38 -2.06
C GLU A 178 12.08 -4.23 -0.89
N VAL A 179 10.81 -4.10 -0.49
CA VAL A 179 10.27 -4.71 0.71
C VAL A 179 8.93 -5.37 0.47
N THR A 180 8.66 -6.41 1.25
CA THR A 180 7.32 -6.92 1.52
C THR A 180 7.03 -6.70 3.00
N ALA A 181 6.04 -5.84 3.29
CA ALA A 181 5.52 -5.59 4.61
C ALA A 181 4.30 -6.48 4.87
N THR A 182 4.33 -7.28 5.92
CA THR A 182 3.18 -8.07 6.37
C THR A 182 2.42 -7.29 7.43
N LEU A 183 1.14 -7.01 7.18
CA LEU A 183 0.28 -6.24 8.06
C LEU A 183 -0.46 -7.14 9.03
N GLY A 184 -0.46 -6.77 10.30
CA GLY A 184 -1.31 -7.40 11.32
C GLY A 184 -2.77 -6.98 11.20
N ASP A 185 -3.57 -7.41 12.17
CA ASP A 185 -5.01 -7.11 12.23
C ASP A 185 -5.32 -5.61 12.44
N ASP A 186 -4.35 -4.83 12.92
CA ASP A 186 -4.43 -3.37 13.14
C ASP A 186 -3.92 -2.54 11.95
N GLU A 187 -3.68 -3.19 10.81
CA GLU A 187 -3.09 -2.60 9.59
C GLU A 187 -1.67 -2.04 9.79
N MET A 188 -1.01 -2.39 10.90
CA MET A 188 0.40 -2.07 11.13
C MET A 188 1.28 -3.25 10.72
N ALA A 189 2.44 -2.95 10.14
CA ALA A 189 3.39 -3.97 9.73
C ALA A 189 4.02 -4.65 10.96
N THR A 190 3.83 -5.96 11.07
CA THR A 190 4.47 -6.83 12.07
C THR A 190 5.82 -7.35 11.58
N ASP A 191 5.95 -7.52 10.26
CA ASP A 191 7.16 -8.00 9.62
C ASP A 191 7.48 -7.17 8.36
N ILE A 192 8.75 -6.84 8.17
CA ILE A 192 9.28 -6.29 6.93
C ILE A 192 10.37 -7.23 6.42
N THR A 193 10.17 -7.80 5.25
CA THR A 193 11.23 -8.54 4.54
C THR A 193 11.79 -7.66 3.44
N VAL A 194 13.06 -7.29 3.55
CA VAL A 194 13.79 -6.62 2.48
C VAL A 194 14.28 -7.68 1.50
N THR A 195 13.90 -7.58 0.23
CA THR A 195 14.32 -8.50 -0.84
C THR A 195 15.55 -7.96 -1.57
N THR A 196 15.58 -6.66 -1.81
CA THR A 196 16.67 -5.98 -2.53
C THR A 196 17.08 -4.74 -1.73
N ARG A 197 18.39 -4.49 -1.60
CA ARG A 197 18.88 -3.29 -0.92
C ARG A 197 18.94 -2.10 -1.86
N GLY A 198 18.44 -0.97 -1.39
CA GLY A 198 18.74 0.33 -1.95
C GLY A 198 20.20 0.71 -1.73
N GLU A 199 20.63 1.72 -2.46
CA GLU A 199 21.92 2.36 -2.26
C GLU A 199 22.01 2.98 -0.85
N LYS A 200 23.24 3.25 -0.41
CA LYS A 200 23.42 4.03 0.82
C LYS A 200 23.00 5.47 0.57
N THR A 201 22.27 6.02 1.53
CA THR A 201 21.78 7.38 1.48
C THR A 201 22.34 8.23 2.60
N GLU A 202 22.44 9.52 2.35
CA GLU A 202 22.80 10.55 3.34
C GLU A 202 21.69 11.60 3.41
N THR A 203 21.49 12.19 4.58
CA THR A 203 20.49 13.25 4.75
C THR A 203 21.15 14.60 4.89
N VAL A 204 20.62 15.59 4.19
CA VAL A 204 21.02 17.00 4.28
C VAL A 204 19.81 17.82 4.69
N THR A 205 19.99 18.83 5.54
CA THR A 205 18.96 19.83 5.85
C THR A 205 19.49 21.20 5.46
N GLY A 206 18.60 22.05 4.96
CA GLY A 206 18.94 23.41 4.56
C GLY A 206 17.78 24.10 3.87
N VAL A 207 18.06 25.23 3.23
CA VAL A 207 17.08 26.02 2.46
C VAL A 207 17.43 25.92 0.98
N ILE A 208 16.43 25.77 0.11
CA ILE A 208 16.65 25.85 -1.34
C ILE A 208 17.02 27.29 -1.69
N GLU A 209 18.26 27.54 -2.07
CA GLU A 209 18.73 28.87 -2.47
C GLU A 209 18.52 29.12 -3.96
N ASN A 210 18.63 28.07 -4.79
CA ASN A 210 18.51 28.18 -6.24
C ASN A 210 17.96 26.89 -6.85
N ILE A 211 17.17 27.03 -7.92
CA ILE A 211 16.65 25.93 -8.72
C ILE A 211 17.00 26.19 -10.18
N THR A 212 17.81 25.33 -10.77
CA THR A 212 18.14 25.39 -12.21
C THR A 212 17.43 24.28 -12.95
N LYS A 213 16.56 24.65 -13.90
CA LYS A 213 15.85 23.72 -14.77
C LYS A 213 16.53 23.69 -16.14
N THR A 214 16.94 22.50 -16.59
CA THR A 214 17.59 22.29 -17.90
C THR A 214 16.89 21.18 -18.66
N ARG A 215 17.23 20.99 -19.95
CA ARG A 215 16.74 19.84 -20.73
C ARG A 215 17.17 18.49 -20.14
N THR A 216 18.24 18.47 -19.35
CA THR A 216 18.81 17.25 -18.76
C THR A 216 18.28 16.94 -17.35
N GLY A 217 17.43 17.82 -16.80
CA GLY A 217 16.84 17.66 -15.47
C GLY A 217 16.92 18.94 -14.64
N ILE A 218 16.59 18.78 -13.36
CA ILE A 218 16.52 19.86 -12.38
C ILE A 218 17.65 19.68 -11.37
N THR A 219 18.35 20.76 -11.08
CA THR A 219 19.33 20.82 -9.99
C THR A 219 18.92 21.87 -8.97
N VAL A 220 19.13 21.59 -7.70
CA VAL A 220 18.88 22.53 -6.60
C VAL A 220 20.17 22.82 -5.84
N VAL A 221 20.31 24.05 -5.37
CA VAL A 221 21.36 24.46 -4.44
C VAL A 221 20.73 24.54 -3.05
N ILE A 222 21.29 23.79 -2.11
CA ILE A 222 20.85 23.79 -0.71
C ILE A 222 21.86 24.59 0.12
N ASP A 223 21.44 25.74 0.62
CA ASP A 223 22.15 26.52 1.64
C ASP A 223 22.08 25.80 2.99
N ARG A 224 23.23 25.62 3.61
CA ARG A 224 23.38 24.86 4.86
C ARG A 224 23.94 25.78 5.94
N PRO A 225 23.23 26.00 7.07
CA PRO A 225 23.63 26.98 8.08
C PRO A 225 25.07 26.86 8.59
N ASP A 226 25.63 25.64 8.64
CA ASP A 226 26.96 25.35 9.19
C ASP A 226 27.89 24.63 8.20
N ALA A 227 27.57 24.65 6.90
CA ALA A 227 28.37 23.96 5.89
C ALA A 227 28.33 24.72 4.55
N ARG A 228 29.23 24.36 3.63
CA ARG A 228 29.17 24.92 2.27
C ARG A 228 27.87 24.50 1.59
N ASP A 229 27.35 25.34 0.71
CA ASP A 229 26.20 24.97 -0.10
C ASP A 229 26.50 23.74 -0.94
N VAL A 230 25.45 22.98 -1.24
CA VAL A 230 25.58 21.78 -2.07
C VAL A 230 24.63 21.85 -3.24
N THR A 231 25.17 21.64 -4.44
CA THR A 231 24.39 21.53 -5.68
C THR A 231 24.10 20.07 -5.95
N LEU A 232 22.83 19.71 -6.07
CA LEU A 232 22.38 18.33 -6.25
C LEU A 232 21.36 18.23 -7.38
N ALA A 233 21.51 17.20 -8.21
CA ALA A 233 20.54 16.88 -9.25
C ALA A 233 19.39 16.05 -8.68
N LEU A 234 18.17 16.32 -9.12
CA LEU A 234 17.03 15.46 -8.81
C LEU A 234 17.16 14.11 -9.53
N ALA A 235 16.86 13.02 -8.82
CA ALA A 235 16.59 11.75 -9.46
C ALA A 235 15.32 11.86 -10.31
N SER A 236 15.23 11.05 -11.37
CA SER A 236 14.05 11.04 -12.24
C SER A 236 12.77 10.58 -11.51
N ASP A 237 12.92 9.80 -10.44
CA ASP A 237 11.86 9.27 -9.60
C ASP A 237 11.85 9.88 -8.19
N VAL A 238 12.44 11.07 -8.02
CA VAL A 238 12.52 11.77 -6.73
C VAL A 238 11.14 11.89 -6.08
N PHE A 239 11.07 11.61 -4.78
CA PHE A 239 9.85 11.72 -4.01
C PHE A 239 9.82 13.02 -3.21
N ILE A 240 8.86 13.89 -3.49
CA ILE A 240 8.80 15.24 -2.90
C ILE A 240 7.51 15.35 -2.11
N THR A 241 7.61 15.80 -0.86
CA THR A 241 6.44 15.97 0.00
C THR A 241 6.44 17.30 0.75
N TYR A 242 5.24 17.81 0.99
CA TYR A 242 4.99 18.90 1.93
C TYR A 242 3.76 18.53 2.76
N GLY A 243 3.95 18.34 4.07
CA GLY A 243 2.90 17.77 4.92
C GLY A 243 2.46 16.38 4.44
N THR A 244 1.21 16.26 4.00
CA THR A 244 0.65 15.02 3.43
C THR A 244 0.61 14.99 1.91
N GLU A 245 0.95 16.10 1.25
CA GLU A 245 0.87 16.21 -0.19
C GLU A 245 2.15 15.69 -0.85
N ILE A 246 1.96 14.98 -1.96
CA ILE A 246 3.04 14.54 -2.84
C ILE A 246 3.12 15.55 -3.98
N LEU A 247 4.29 16.14 -4.13
CA LEU A 247 4.54 17.23 -5.05
C LEU A 247 5.34 16.75 -6.25
N LYS A 248 5.30 17.56 -7.31
CA LYS A 248 6.17 17.41 -8.47
C LYS A 248 7.41 18.28 -8.31
N PRO A 249 8.51 17.97 -9.02
CA PRO A 249 9.71 18.81 -9.03
C PRO A 249 9.45 20.28 -9.39
N GLU A 250 8.41 20.52 -10.18
CA GLU A 250 7.99 21.86 -10.59
C GLU A 250 7.45 22.71 -9.44
N ASP A 251 6.94 22.07 -8.39
CA ASP A 251 6.34 22.71 -7.22
C ASP A 251 7.39 23.10 -6.16
N LEU A 252 8.68 22.78 -6.38
CA LEU A 252 9.78 23.23 -5.53
C LEU A 252 10.00 24.73 -5.70
N ARG A 253 10.27 25.41 -4.59
CA ARG A 253 10.42 26.86 -4.55
C ARG A 253 11.77 27.23 -3.92
N ILE A 254 12.37 28.31 -4.41
CA ILE A 254 13.46 28.98 -3.68
C ILE A 254 12.88 29.43 -2.33
N GLY A 255 13.65 29.25 -1.26
CA GLY A 255 13.24 29.52 0.12
C GLY A 255 12.61 28.35 0.86
N ASP A 256 12.31 27.22 0.19
CA ASP A 256 11.80 26.02 0.88
C ASP A 256 12.85 25.51 1.89
N GLU A 257 12.47 25.39 3.16
CA GLU A 257 13.24 24.68 4.16
C GLU A 257 13.02 23.18 3.96
N VAL A 258 14.09 22.45 3.68
CA VAL A 258 14.01 21.04 3.28
C VAL A 258 14.89 20.14 4.14
N LYS A 259 14.42 18.93 4.39
CA LYS A 259 15.27 17.76 4.65
C LYS A 259 15.28 16.93 3.38
N VAL A 260 16.47 16.73 2.83
CA VAL A 260 16.66 15.94 1.61
C VAL A 260 17.45 14.67 1.89
N THR A 261 17.16 13.63 1.12
CA THR A 261 17.89 12.37 1.13
C THR A 261 18.61 12.19 -0.21
N VAL A 262 19.91 11.97 -0.15
CA VAL A 262 20.81 11.86 -1.30
C VAL A 262 21.26 10.41 -1.43
N SER A 263 21.13 9.84 -2.63
CA SER A 263 21.69 8.55 -3.00
C SER A 263 22.73 8.76 -4.08
N GLY A 264 23.99 8.39 -3.81
CA GLY A 264 25.11 8.71 -4.69
C GLY A 264 25.26 10.22 -4.88
N ASN A 265 24.93 10.73 -6.08
CA ASN A 265 24.96 12.16 -6.40
C ASN A 265 23.58 12.74 -6.77
N LYS A 266 22.50 12.03 -6.43
CA LYS A 266 21.13 12.43 -6.77
C LYS A 266 20.23 12.54 -5.54
N LEU A 267 19.34 13.52 -5.58
CA LEU A 267 18.25 13.66 -4.61
C LEU A 267 17.17 12.64 -4.93
N VAL A 268 16.92 11.74 -3.98
CA VAL A 268 15.89 10.69 -4.09
C VAL A 268 14.65 11.01 -3.26
N GLU A 269 14.77 11.88 -2.25
CA GLU A 269 13.65 12.38 -1.46
C GLU A 269 13.89 13.84 -1.05
N ILE A 270 12.83 14.63 -1.06
CA ILE A 270 12.80 16.00 -0.54
C ILE A 270 11.55 16.13 0.34
N ILE A 271 11.75 16.33 1.63
CA ILE A 271 10.69 16.64 2.59
C ILE A 271 10.78 18.13 2.89
N ILE A 272 9.78 18.88 2.44
CA ILE A 272 9.64 20.30 2.71
C ILE A 272 9.06 20.44 4.12
N LYS A 273 9.80 21.11 5.00
CA LYS A 273 9.41 21.40 6.37
C LYS A 273 8.63 22.69 6.47
N ASP A 274 9.11 23.71 5.75
CA ASP A 274 8.49 25.02 5.67
C ASP A 274 8.65 25.58 4.27
N ARG A 275 7.60 26.25 3.79
CA ARG A 275 7.62 26.94 2.49
C ARG A 275 8.08 28.35 2.77
N GLY A 276 9.39 28.55 2.97
CA GLY A 276 9.95 29.80 3.47
C GLY A 276 9.50 31.03 2.67
N GLN A 277 9.51 32.20 3.30
CA GLN A 277 8.99 33.45 2.73
C GLN A 277 9.91 33.99 1.63
N SER A 278 9.86 33.38 0.45
CA SER A 278 10.59 33.88 -0.71
C SER A 278 10.07 35.26 -1.14
N THR A 279 10.98 36.20 -1.38
CA THR A 279 10.70 37.49 -2.02
C THR A 279 10.45 37.36 -3.53
N GLU A 280 10.71 36.18 -4.10
CA GLU A 280 10.41 35.77 -5.49
C GLU A 280 9.18 34.85 -5.57
N PHE A 281 8.36 34.79 -4.52
CA PHE A 281 7.08 34.07 -4.52
C PHE A 281 6.03 34.78 -5.38
N GLY A 282 5.10 34.03 -5.97
CA GLY A 282 3.89 34.53 -6.63
C GLY A 282 4.09 35.07 -8.06
N ASP A 283 2.99 35.12 -8.81
CA ASP A 283 2.95 35.70 -10.16
C ASP A 283 3.04 37.22 -10.13
N VAL A 284 2.55 37.83 -9.04
CA VAL A 284 2.46 39.28 -8.87
C VAL A 284 2.92 39.69 -7.48
N GLY A 285 3.47 40.89 -7.36
CA GLY A 285 4.03 41.36 -6.09
C GLY A 285 4.14 42.85 -5.93
N GLY A 286 3.76 43.38 -4.77
CA GLY A 286 3.80 44.81 -4.54
C GLY A 286 3.05 45.26 -3.31
N THR A 287 2.94 46.57 -3.14
CA THR A 287 2.22 47.19 -2.03
C THR A 287 0.71 47.21 -2.30
N ILE A 288 -0.10 46.77 -1.34
CA ILE A 288 -1.57 46.88 -1.40
C ILE A 288 -1.98 48.35 -1.42
N LEU A 289 -2.58 48.76 -2.54
CA LEU A 289 -3.11 50.10 -2.76
C LEU A 289 -4.57 50.22 -2.33
N SER A 290 -5.37 49.16 -2.57
CA SER A 290 -6.79 49.15 -2.21
C SER A 290 -7.31 47.73 -1.99
N ILE A 291 -8.28 47.60 -1.09
CA ILE A 291 -9.04 46.38 -0.85
C ILE A 291 -10.52 46.72 -1.09
N SER A 292 -11.17 45.98 -1.98
CA SER A 292 -12.60 46.10 -2.25
C SER A 292 -13.30 44.83 -1.78
N GLN A 293 -14.22 44.97 -0.82
CA GLN A 293 -14.94 43.84 -0.24
C GLN A 293 -16.45 44.00 -0.45
N SER A 294 -17.06 42.98 -1.06
CA SER A 294 -18.51 42.81 -1.18
C SER A 294 -18.94 41.52 -0.46
N ALA A 295 -20.22 41.15 -0.56
CA ALA A 295 -20.71 39.89 -0.01
C ALA A 295 -20.14 38.65 -0.75
N SER A 296 -19.78 38.80 -2.03
CA SER A 296 -19.26 37.74 -2.89
C SER A 296 -17.75 37.86 -3.14
N ASP A 297 -17.22 39.08 -3.14
CA ASP A 297 -15.89 39.36 -3.68
C ASP A 297 -14.96 39.98 -2.64
N PHE A 298 -13.69 39.62 -2.74
CA PHE A 298 -12.62 40.25 -1.99
C PHE A 298 -11.48 40.51 -2.97
N ILE A 299 -11.39 41.74 -3.47
CA ILE A 299 -10.42 42.11 -4.51
C ILE A 299 -9.30 42.94 -3.89
N VAL A 300 -8.07 42.51 -4.14
CA VAL A 300 -6.85 43.24 -3.75
C VAL A 300 -6.26 43.89 -4.99
N THR A 301 -5.85 45.15 -4.85
CA THR A 301 -5.10 45.88 -5.90
C THR A 301 -3.75 46.28 -5.37
N ILE A 302 -2.70 45.98 -6.13
CA ILE A 302 -1.31 46.26 -5.78
C ILE A 302 -0.62 47.13 -6.84
N ASN A 303 0.50 47.74 -6.45
CA ASN A 303 1.48 48.29 -7.39
C ASN A 303 2.64 47.30 -7.56
N ASP A 304 2.67 46.59 -8.68
CA ASP A 304 3.73 45.65 -9.04
C ASP A 304 4.72 46.30 -10.01
N GLY A 305 5.87 46.74 -9.49
CA GLY A 305 6.94 47.30 -10.32
C GLY A 305 6.53 48.53 -11.15
N GLY A 306 5.46 49.25 -10.77
CA GLY A 306 4.89 50.38 -11.50
C GLY A 306 3.61 50.06 -12.28
N ALA A 307 3.21 48.79 -12.40
CA ALA A 307 1.94 48.36 -12.95
C ALA A 307 0.89 48.19 -11.84
N VAL A 308 -0.33 48.67 -12.07
CA VAL A 308 -1.45 48.45 -11.15
C VAL A 308 -2.14 47.14 -11.52
N VAL A 309 -2.14 46.19 -10.60
CA VAL A 309 -2.70 44.84 -10.80
C VAL A 309 -3.78 44.58 -9.76
N SER A 310 -4.91 44.00 -10.18
CA SER A 310 -6.01 43.60 -9.30
C SER A 310 -6.32 42.12 -9.49
N PHE A 311 -6.57 41.42 -8.38
CA PHE A 311 -6.91 40.00 -8.38
C PHE A 311 -7.92 39.66 -7.27
N SER A 312 -8.64 38.56 -7.46
CA SER A 312 -9.60 38.05 -6.46
C SER A 312 -8.88 37.28 -5.36
N VAL A 313 -9.38 37.36 -4.12
CA VAL A 313 -8.90 36.60 -2.97
C VAL A 313 -10.04 35.74 -2.41
N PRO A 314 -10.20 34.52 -2.93
CA PRO A 314 -11.15 33.54 -2.42
C PRO A 314 -11.02 33.29 -0.91
N SER A 315 -12.06 32.74 -0.29
CA SER A 315 -12.07 32.48 1.17
C SER A 315 -11.10 31.39 1.62
N ASP A 316 -10.70 30.52 0.70
CA ASP A 316 -9.76 29.41 0.86
C ASP A 316 -8.33 29.78 0.48
N CYS A 317 -8.07 31.01 -0.01
CA CYS A 317 -6.72 31.52 -0.22
C CYS A 317 -5.90 31.42 1.07
N VAL A 318 -4.71 30.82 0.99
CA VAL A 318 -3.79 30.73 2.12
C VAL A 318 -3.06 32.07 2.26
N ILE A 319 -3.12 32.69 3.44
CA ILE A 319 -2.50 34.01 3.66
C ILE A 319 -1.55 33.89 4.83
N THR A 320 -0.29 34.31 4.68
CA THR A 320 0.72 34.17 5.74
C THR A 320 1.52 35.45 6.00
N TYR A 321 1.89 35.66 7.26
CA TYR A 321 2.84 36.69 7.70
C TYR A 321 3.68 36.14 8.85
N GLY A 322 5.02 36.21 8.75
CA GLY A 322 5.91 35.74 9.83
C GLY A 322 5.66 34.30 10.26
N GLY A 323 5.33 33.41 9.31
CA GLY A 323 5.03 32.00 9.56
C GLY A 323 3.64 31.70 10.15
N SER A 324 2.81 32.72 10.37
CA SER A 324 1.43 32.53 10.87
C SER A 324 0.41 32.68 9.75
N GLN A 325 -0.60 31.81 9.73
CA GLN A 325 -1.73 31.92 8.80
C GLN A 325 -2.72 32.99 9.28
N LEU A 326 -3.16 33.85 8.35
CA LEU A 326 -4.07 34.96 8.56
C LEU A 326 -5.36 34.77 7.77
N ARG A 327 -6.40 35.51 8.14
CA ARG A 327 -7.63 35.64 7.35
C ARG A 327 -7.47 36.72 6.29
N ARG A 328 -8.22 36.62 5.18
CA ARG A 328 -8.22 37.67 4.14
C ARG A 328 -8.60 39.05 4.64
N SER A 329 -9.45 39.13 5.67
CA SER A 329 -9.80 40.39 6.34
C SER A 329 -8.64 41.04 7.12
N GLU A 330 -7.53 40.33 7.31
CA GLU A 330 -6.34 40.84 8.01
C GLU A 330 -5.30 41.44 7.05
N LEU A 331 -5.53 41.37 5.74
CA LEU A 331 -4.78 42.13 4.74
C LEU A 331 -5.06 43.63 4.96
N GLY A 332 -3.99 44.42 5.00
CA GLY A 332 -4.03 45.85 5.22
C GLY A 332 -3.57 46.64 4.00
N LEU A 333 -4.05 47.87 3.87
CA LEU A 333 -3.44 48.83 2.95
C LEU A 333 -1.98 49.06 3.35
N GLY A 334 -1.10 49.17 2.35
CA GLY A 334 0.33 49.33 2.60
C GLY A 334 1.08 48.04 2.89
N ASP A 335 0.40 46.91 3.08
CA ASP A 335 1.08 45.61 3.16
C ASP A 335 1.86 45.37 1.86
N GLU A 336 3.14 45.03 1.97
CA GLU A 336 3.94 44.55 0.85
C GLU A 336 3.72 43.05 0.74
N ILE A 337 3.19 42.60 -0.40
CA ILE A 337 2.78 41.22 -0.59
C ILE A 337 3.36 40.61 -1.86
N ARG A 338 3.36 39.28 -1.87
CA ARG A 338 3.48 38.45 -3.07
C ARG A 338 2.27 37.52 -3.15
N ALA A 339 1.70 37.33 -4.34
CA ALA A 339 0.52 36.49 -4.56
C ALA A 339 0.72 35.53 -5.73
N GLU A 340 0.45 34.24 -5.50
CA GLU A 340 0.33 33.22 -6.55
C GLU A 340 -1.12 33.17 -7.01
N LEU A 341 -1.33 33.23 -8.32
CA LEU A 341 -2.64 33.27 -8.95
C LEU A 341 -2.90 31.96 -9.70
N ASN A 342 -4.14 31.51 -9.72
CA ASN A 342 -4.57 30.43 -10.60
C ASN A 342 -4.81 30.96 -12.03
N SER A 343 -5.26 30.07 -12.94
CA SER A 343 -5.56 30.45 -14.33
C SER A 343 -6.73 31.43 -14.50
N ASP A 344 -7.50 31.69 -13.44
CA ASP A 344 -8.65 32.58 -13.41
C ASP A 344 -8.34 33.92 -12.70
N ASP A 345 -7.04 34.22 -12.49
CA ASP A 345 -6.55 35.40 -11.76
C ASP A 345 -7.05 35.49 -10.30
N GLU A 346 -7.30 34.34 -9.67
CA GLU A 346 -7.62 34.25 -8.25
C GLU A 346 -6.41 33.83 -7.44
N ALA A 347 -6.17 34.52 -6.32
CA ALA A 347 -5.08 34.20 -5.43
C ALA A 347 -5.31 32.86 -4.73
N VAL A 348 -4.34 31.96 -4.88
CA VAL A 348 -4.29 30.68 -4.15
C VAL A 348 -3.47 30.81 -2.87
N GLU A 349 -2.42 31.62 -2.89
CA GLU A 349 -1.59 31.91 -1.72
C GLU A 349 -1.07 33.36 -1.78
N ILE A 350 -1.16 34.07 -0.65
CA ILE A 350 -0.62 35.42 -0.45
C ILE A 350 0.36 35.39 0.72
N ARG A 351 1.52 36.00 0.52
CA ARG A 351 2.53 36.20 1.56
C ARG A 351 2.73 37.67 1.79
N ILE A 352 2.54 38.09 3.03
CA ILE A 352 2.87 39.43 3.46
C ILE A 352 4.36 39.42 3.81
N LEU A 353 5.13 40.24 3.12
CA LEU A 353 6.56 40.43 3.37
C LEU A 353 6.77 41.49 4.44
N VAL A 354 6.01 42.58 4.36
CA VAL A 354 6.08 43.73 5.27
C VAL A 354 4.66 44.20 5.57
N ARG A 355 4.35 44.50 6.83
CA ARG A 355 3.06 45.08 7.21
C ARG A 355 3.03 46.57 6.89
N GLY A 356 1.91 47.02 6.34
CA GLY A 356 1.62 48.43 6.14
C GLY A 356 1.56 49.17 7.47
N SER A 357 2.15 50.38 7.49
CA SER A 357 2.17 51.29 8.63
C SER A 357 0.89 52.10 8.78
#